data_AF-A0A9P5RH47-F1
#
_entry.id   AF-A0A9P5RH47-F1
#
_cell.length_a   1.000
_cell.length_b   1.000
_cell.length_c   1.000
_cell.angle_alpha   90.00
_cell.angle_beta   90.00
_cell.angle_gamma   90.00
#
_symmetry.space_group_name_H-M   'P 1'
#
loop_
_entity.id
_entity.type
_entity.pdbx_description
1 polymer ?
#
loop_
_entity_poly.entity_id
_entity_poly.type
_entity_poly.pdbx_seq_one_letter_code
_entity_poly.pdbx_strand_id
1 'polypeptide(L)'
;MSGLYGTSNNLPPQIQLTTLPFELEYLVINERGQCPRANQLKAQIAKDSPILQKLYKSYAKPIQDASKIIDPPKTLSIDQVHDFVLPRVCHQIVMPCVKDEASEGGERCVDGKGVTEALAIFRSTDTAEILRDAPLSKELLKVGFGPAVAMVRKNIVQAKERVKGQAVFSLYSGHDTTLMPLLGVLDSLDMRWPPYLSNILIELWETPSSESYIRVIYNSRIVTTTTNWCDLSWCPLQTFIDHLEKFLPGEDYLEKCQGEREGTTGRASAPYESNVR
;
A
#
# COMPACT_ATOMS: atom_id res chain seq x y z
N MET A 1 -4.01 -2.87 21.01
CA MET A 1 -3.75 -1.96 22.16
C MET A 1 -3.41 -2.70 23.46
N SER A 2 -3.97 -3.88 23.73
CA SER A 2 -3.70 -4.63 24.97
C SER A 2 -2.22 -4.93 25.24
N GLY A 3 -1.43 -5.20 24.20
CA GLY A 3 0.02 -5.37 24.33
C GLY A 3 0.80 -4.07 24.64
N LEU A 4 0.26 -2.90 24.28
CA LEU A 4 0.90 -1.60 24.47
C LEU A 4 0.68 -1.06 25.90
N TYR A 5 -0.54 -1.22 26.43
CA TYR A 5 -0.92 -0.71 27.76
C TYR A 5 -0.91 -1.79 28.85
N GLY A 6 -0.68 -3.05 28.49
CA GLY A 6 -0.79 -4.18 29.40
C GLY A 6 -2.25 -4.53 29.75
N THR A 7 -2.41 -5.66 30.44
CA THR A 7 -3.70 -6.19 30.87
C THR A 7 -3.71 -6.48 32.38
N SER A 8 -2.96 -5.73 33.19
CA SER A 8 -2.94 -5.96 34.64
C SER A 8 -4.34 -5.72 35.24
N ASN A 9 -4.61 -6.28 36.43
CA ASN A 9 -5.91 -6.38 37.14
C ASN A 9 -6.75 -5.09 37.32
N ASN A 10 -6.34 -3.96 36.75
CA ASN A 10 -7.17 -2.78 36.58
C ASN A 10 -7.99 -2.90 35.29
N LEU A 11 -9.17 -2.27 35.25
CA LEU A 11 -9.94 -2.16 34.02
C LEU A 11 -9.02 -1.60 32.91
N PRO A 12 -8.91 -2.28 31.74
CA PRO A 12 -8.08 -1.78 30.65
C PRO A 12 -8.53 -0.37 30.27
N PRO A 13 -7.61 0.54 29.91
CA PRO A 13 -7.96 1.91 29.58
C PRO A 13 -9.02 1.93 28.47
N GLN A 14 -10.03 2.78 28.62
CA GLN A 14 -10.97 3.02 27.53
C GLN A 14 -10.25 3.80 26.44
N ILE A 15 -10.05 3.16 25.29
CA ILE A 15 -9.38 3.76 24.14
C ILE A 15 -10.44 4.12 23.11
N GLN A 16 -10.53 5.40 22.79
CA GLN A 16 -11.37 5.86 21.70
C GLN A 16 -10.65 5.62 20.38
N LEU A 17 -11.29 4.86 19.48
CA LEU A 17 -10.85 4.69 18.11
C LEU A 17 -11.69 5.58 17.22
N THR A 18 -11.04 6.49 16.51
CA THR A 18 -11.68 7.35 15.52
C THR A 18 -11.57 6.68 14.15
N THR A 19 -12.66 6.72 13.39
CA THR A 19 -12.74 6.17 12.03
C THR A 19 -13.47 7.16 11.14
N LEU A 20 -13.21 7.09 9.84
CA LEU A 20 -13.95 7.80 8.81
C LEU A 20 -14.80 6.82 8.02
N PRO A 21 -15.97 7.24 7.52
CA PRO A 21 -16.66 6.50 6.46
C PRO A 21 -15.71 6.27 5.29
N PHE A 22 -15.86 5.14 4.60
CA PHE A 22 -14.99 4.77 3.48
C PHE A 22 -14.97 5.85 2.39
N GLU A 23 -16.09 6.55 2.19
CA GLU A 23 -16.24 7.64 1.23
C GLU A 23 -15.41 8.89 1.57
N LEU A 24 -14.88 8.97 2.79
CA LEU A 24 -14.01 10.05 3.28
C LEU A 24 -12.62 9.54 3.70
N GLU A 25 -12.36 8.23 3.57
CA GLU A 25 -11.09 7.62 3.93
C GLU A 25 -9.98 8.08 2.99
N TYR A 26 -8.88 8.52 3.58
CA TYR A 26 -7.71 9.06 2.88
C TYR A 26 -6.40 8.37 3.28
N LEU A 27 -6.43 7.41 4.22
CA LEU A 27 -5.32 6.52 4.56
C LEU A 27 -5.08 5.44 3.49
N VAL A 28 -5.79 5.47 2.38
CA VAL A 28 -5.55 4.65 1.19
C VAL A 28 -5.77 5.51 -0.05
N ILE A 29 -5.22 5.12 -1.20
CA ILE A 29 -5.63 5.70 -2.49
C ILE A 29 -7.07 5.24 -2.74
N ASN A 30 -8.03 6.14 -2.55
CA ASN A 30 -9.45 5.78 -2.59
C ASN A 30 -9.97 5.67 -4.03
N GLU A 31 -10.10 4.44 -4.50
CA GLU A 31 -10.52 4.13 -5.87
C GLU A 31 -12.03 4.26 -6.11
N ARG A 32 -12.86 4.47 -5.06
CA ARG A 32 -14.33 4.60 -5.19
C ARG A 32 -14.80 6.00 -5.56
N GLY A 33 -13.94 6.80 -6.17
CA GLY A 33 -14.32 8.05 -6.84
C GLY A 33 -14.17 9.32 -6.02
N GLN A 34 -13.46 9.30 -4.89
CA GLN A 34 -13.01 10.56 -4.25
C GLN A 34 -12.11 11.37 -5.17
N CYS A 35 -11.22 10.68 -5.89
CA CYS A 35 -10.27 11.30 -6.81
C CYS A 35 -10.20 10.49 -8.12
N PRO A 36 -11.12 10.71 -9.09
CA PRO A 36 -11.09 10.06 -10.39
C PRO A 36 -9.73 10.10 -11.10
N ARG A 37 -8.97 11.20 -10.91
CA ARG A 37 -7.62 11.34 -11.46
C ARG A 37 -6.66 10.26 -10.97
N ALA A 38 -6.76 9.80 -9.72
CA ALA A 38 -5.89 8.72 -9.22
C ALA A 38 -6.11 7.42 -10.01
N ASN A 39 -7.36 7.07 -10.29
CA ASN A 39 -7.70 5.90 -11.11
C ASN A 39 -7.18 6.05 -12.54
N GLN A 40 -7.32 7.24 -13.15
CA GLN A 40 -6.78 7.53 -14.48
C GLN A 40 -5.25 7.36 -14.53
N LEU A 41 -4.54 7.91 -13.55
CA LEU A 41 -3.08 7.81 -13.46
C LEU A 41 -2.62 6.36 -13.27
N LYS A 42 -3.27 5.60 -12.38
CA LYS A 42 -2.96 4.19 -12.18
C LYS A 42 -3.18 3.37 -13.47
N ALA A 43 -4.30 3.60 -14.15
CA ALA A 43 -4.58 2.96 -15.44
C ALA A 43 -3.57 3.36 -16.52
N GLN A 44 -3.15 4.63 -16.55
CA GLN A 44 -2.14 5.12 -17.48
C GLN A 44 -0.77 4.49 -17.21
N ILE A 45 -0.35 4.39 -15.94
CA ILE A 45 0.90 3.71 -15.56
C ILE A 45 0.87 2.25 -16.01
N ALA A 46 -0.22 1.53 -15.71
CA ALA A 46 -0.41 0.13 -16.12
C ALA A 46 -0.34 -0.05 -17.65
N LYS A 47 -0.88 0.92 -18.41
CA LYS A 47 -0.85 0.92 -19.86
C LYS A 47 0.53 1.26 -20.43
N ASP A 48 1.20 2.27 -19.90
CA ASP A 48 2.38 2.86 -20.52
C ASP A 48 3.70 2.20 -20.05
N SER A 49 3.72 1.56 -18.88
CA SER A 49 4.92 0.92 -18.33
C SER A 49 5.27 -0.38 -19.08
N PRO A 50 6.45 -0.47 -19.75
CA PRO A 50 6.91 -1.72 -20.35
C PRO A 50 7.18 -2.81 -19.31
N ILE A 51 7.53 -2.42 -18.08
CA ILE A 51 7.77 -3.33 -16.96
C ILE A 51 6.46 -4.01 -16.58
N LEU A 52 5.38 -3.24 -16.37
CA LEU A 52 4.06 -3.80 -16.06
C LEU A 52 3.49 -4.59 -17.22
N GLN A 53 3.63 -4.10 -18.46
CA GLN A 53 3.19 -4.87 -19.63
C GLN A 53 3.90 -6.22 -19.72
N LYS A 54 5.21 -6.26 -19.47
CA LYS A 54 5.96 -7.53 -19.43
C LYS A 54 5.46 -8.38 -18.27
N LEU A 55 5.31 -7.81 -17.08
CA LEU A 55 4.88 -8.50 -15.87
C LEU A 55 3.50 -9.16 -16.04
N TYR A 56 2.53 -8.42 -16.58
CA TYR A 56 1.17 -8.89 -16.80
C TYR A 56 1.07 -9.89 -17.97
N LYS A 57 1.92 -9.78 -18.99
CA LYS A 57 2.05 -10.79 -20.05
C LYS A 57 2.74 -12.06 -19.54
N SER A 58 3.75 -11.91 -18.69
CA SER A 58 4.39 -12.99 -17.96
C SER A 58 3.55 -13.36 -16.73
N TYR A 59 2.28 -13.66 -16.96
CA TYR A 59 1.42 -14.18 -15.90
C TYR A 59 2.09 -15.43 -15.36
N ALA A 60 2.49 -15.40 -14.09
CA ALA A 60 3.25 -16.51 -13.54
C ALA A 60 2.38 -17.76 -13.59
N LYS A 61 2.81 -18.77 -14.35
CA LYS A 61 2.11 -20.04 -14.55
C LYS A 61 1.53 -20.61 -13.24
N PRO A 62 2.24 -20.59 -12.09
CA PRO A 62 1.67 -21.03 -10.82
C PRO A 62 0.37 -20.31 -10.42
N ILE A 63 0.31 -18.99 -10.59
CA ILE A 63 -0.89 -18.17 -10.26
C ILE A 63 -2.06 -18.55 -11.16
N GLN A 64 -1.81 -18.72 -12.47
CA GLN A 64 -2.85 -19.12 -13.43
C GLN A 64 -3.38 -20.52 -13.13
N ASP A 65 -2.49 -21.46 -12.86
CA ASP A 65 -2.85 -22.84 -12.53
C ASP A 65 -3.68 -22.87 -11.25
N ALA A 66 -3.28 -22.10 -10.23
CA ALA A 66 -4.02 -21.97 -8.99
C ALA A 66 -5.43 -21.42 -9.22
N SER A 67 -5.55 -20.32 -9.98
CA SER A 67 -6.86 -19.73 -10.31
C SER A 67 -7.81 -20.75 -10.93
N LYS A 68 -7.33 -21.64 -11.81
CA LYS A 68 -8.15 -22.65 -12.49
C LYS A 68 -8.59 -23.80 -11.58
N ILE A 69 -7.89 -24.02 -10.47
CA ILE A 69 -8.20 -25.08 -9.50
C ILE A 69 -9.16 -24.57 -8.42
N ILE A 70 -9.00 -23.31 -7.99
CA ILE A 70 -9.69 -22.78 -6.81
C ILE A 70 -11.22 -22.61 -7.02
N ASP A 71 -11.66 -21.99 -8.12
CA ASP A 71 -13.10 -21.73 -8.38
C ASP A 71 -13.48 -21.90 -9.87
N PRO A 72 -13.37 -23.10 -10.47
CA PRO A 72 -13.81 -23.32 -11.85
C PRO A 72 -15.35 -23.15 -11.98
N PRO A 73 -15.87 -22.51 -13.05
CA PRO A 73 -15.21 -22.06 -14.28
C PRO A 73 -14.67 -20.62 -14.24
N LYS A 74 -14.65 -19.96 -13.08
CA LYS A 74 -14.23 -18.57 -12.97
C LYS A 74 -12.70 -18.45 -12.96
N THR A 75 -12.20 -17.43 -13.64
CA THR A 75 -10.81 -16.98 -13.47
C THR A 75 -10.79 -15.96 -12.34
N LEU A 76 -9.95 -16.21 -11.34
CA LEU A 76 -9.74 -15.34 -10.20
C LEU A 76 -8.73 -14.25 -10.54
N SER A 77 -8.90 -13.07 -9.94
CA SER A 77 -7.89 -12.02 -9.96
C SER A 77 -6.65 -12.44 -9.16
N ILE A 78 -5.53 -11.74 -9.36
CA ILE A 78 -4.31 -11.97 -8.59
C ILE A 78 -4.55 -11.70 -7.09
N ASP A 79 -5.40 -10.72 -6.74
CA ASP A 79 -5.81 -10.46 -5.34
C ASP A 79 -6.55 -11.67 -4.77
N GLN A 80 -7.53 -12.20 -5.51
CA GLN A 80 -8.30 -13.36 -5.07
C GLN A 80 -7.43 -14.61 -4.91
N VAL A 81 -6.47 -14.85 -5.82
CA VAL A 81 -5.52 -15.96 -5.66
C VAL A 81 -4.61 -15.73 -4.46
N HIS A 82 -4.12 -14.50 -4.25
CA HIS A 82 -3.27 -14.14 -3.13
C HIS A 82 -3.98 -14.37 -1.79
N ASP A 83 -5.18 -13.82 -1.64
CA ASP A 83 -6.01 -13.92 -0.43
C ASP A 83 -6.48 -15.35 -0.16
N PHE A 84 -6.57 -16.20 -1.19
CA PHE A 84 -6.90 -17.61 -1.01
C PHE A 84 -5.68 -18.44 -0.57
N VAL A 85 -4.54 -18.26 -1.24
CA VAL A 85 -3.38 -19.14 -1.11
C VAL A 85 -2.53 -18.78 0.10
N LEU A 86 -2.22 -17.49 0.29
CA LEU A 86 -1.28 -17.07 1.34
C LEU A 86 -1.74 -17.50 2.74
N PRO A 87 -3.01 -17.27 3.16
CA PRO A 87 -3.46 -17.73 4.47
C PRO A 87 -3.38 -19.25 4.63
N ARG A 88 -3.65 -20.02 3.58
CA ARG A 88 -3.57 -21.49 3.65
C ARG A 88 -2.13 -21.97 3.84
N VAL A 89 -1.17 -21.41 3.10
CA VAL A 89 0.26 -21.71 3.29
C VAL A 89 0.69 -21.38 4.72
N CYS A 90 0.35 -20.19 5.21
CA CYS A 90 0.75 -19.74 6.55
C CYS A 90 0.17 -20.63 7.67
N HIS A 91 -1.05 -21.12 7.51
CA HIS A 91 -1.73 -21.95 8.52
C HIS A 91 -1.60 -23.46 8.26
N GLN A 92 -0.76 -23.88 7.31
CA GLN A 92 -0.57 -25.29 6.92
C GLN A 92 -1.90 -26.00 6.56
N ILE A 93 -2.82 -25.26 5.95
CA ILE A 93 -4.09 -25.79 5.47
C ILE A 93 -3.85 -26.44 4.11
N VAL A 94 -4.39 -27.65 3.93
CA VAL A 94 -4.30 -28.42 2.70
C VAL A 94 -4.83 -27.61 1.52
N MET A 95 -4.07 -27.61 0.42
CA MET A 95 -4.42 -26.92 -0.82
C MET A 95 -5.50 -27.69 -1.60
N PRO A 96 -6.41 -27.00 -2.29
CA PRO A 96 -7.42 -27.68 -3.08
C PRO A 96 -6.78 -28.42 -4.26
N CYS A 97 -7.39 -29.55 -4.61
CA CYS A 97 -7.03 -30.39 -5.74
C CYS A 97 -8.26 -30.66 -6.60
N VAL A 98 -8.05 -30.83 -7.90
CA VAL A 98 -9.06 -31.30 -8.85
C VAL A 98 -8.58 -32.60 -9.48
N LYS A 99 -9.53 -33.44 -9.93
CA LYS A 99 -9.19 -34.63 -10.71
C LYS A 99 -8.45 -34.22 -11.97
N ASP A 100 -7.35 -34.90 -12.27
CA ASP A 100 -6.60 -34.69 -13.50
C ASP A 100 -7.09 -35.67 -14.56
N GLU A 101 -7.88 -35.19 -15.52
CA GLU A 101 -8.41 -36.02 -16.61
C GLU A 101 -7.30 -36.55 -17.54
N ALA A 102 -6.11 -35.95 -17.50
CA ALA A 102 -4.95 -36.34 -18.31
C ALA A 102 -4.10 -37.46 -17.67
N SER A 103 -4.35 -37.83 -16.42
CA SER A 103 -3.64 -38.92 -15.74
C SER A 103 -4.64 -39.89 -15.10
N GLU A 104 -4.50 -41.20 -15.37
CA GLU A 104 -5.39 -42.22 -14.80
C GLU A 104 -5.34 -42.19 -13.26
N GLY A 105 -6.35 -41.57 -12.64
CA GLY A 105 -6.46 -41.46 -11.19
C GLY A 105 -5.58 -40.38 -10.53
N GLY A 106 -4.97 -39.50 -11.31
CA GLY A 106 -4.16 -38.40 -10.76
C GLY A 106 -5.00 -37.23 -10.25
N GLU A 107 -4.43 -36.49 -9.31
CA GLU A 107 -4.98 -35.21 -8.84
C GLU A 107 -4.00 -34.09 -9.16
N ARG A 108 -4.54 -32.94 -9.55
CA ARG A 108 -3.78 -31.71 -9.76
C ARG A 108 -4.14 -30.72 -8.66
N CYS A 109 -3.16 -30.45 -7.79
CA CYS A 109 -3.31 -29.58 -6.63
C CYS A 109 -2.70 -28.20 -6.88
N VAL A 110 -3.18 -27.20 -6.12
CA VAL A 110 -2.50 -25.89 -6.06
C VAL A 110 -1.13 -26.06 -5.40
N ASP A 111 -0.08 -25.70 -6.13
CA ASP A 111 1.27 -25.55 -5.56
C ASP A 111 1.35 -24.25 -4.75
N GLY A 112 0.94 -24.31 -3.48
CA GLY A 112 0.91 -23.15 -2.60
C GLY A 112 2.25 -22.43 -2.47
N LYS A 113 3.36 -23.18 -2.45
CA LYS A 113 4.70 -22.61 -2.33
C LYS A 113 5.09 -21.89 -3.61
N GLY A 114 4.96 -22.55 -4.77
CA GLY A 114 5.25 -21.94 -6.07
C GLY A 114 4.39 -20.72 -6.36
N VAL A 115 3.12 -20.74 -5.96
CA VAL A 115 2.22 -19.58 -6.06
C VAL A 115 2.69 -18.43 -5.16
N THR A 116 3.07 -18.72 -3.91
CA THR A 116 3.53 -17.68 -2.97
C THR A 116 4.82 -17.02 -3.46
N GLU A 117 5.78 -17.80 -3.98
CA GLU A 117 7.02 -17.29 -4.58
C GLU A 117 6.74 -16.42 -5.82
N ALA A 118 5.84 -16.88 -6.69
CA ALA A 118 5.41 -16.13 -7.86
C ALA A 118 4.72 -14.80 -7.48
N LEU A 119 3.84 -14.81 -6.47
CA LEU A 119 3.16 -13.63 -5.96
C LEU A 119 4.14 -12.63 -5.35
N ALA A 120 5.15 -13.09 -4.61
CA ALA A 120 6.15 -12.21 -4.02
C ALA A 120 6.89 -11.38 -5.09
N ILE A 121 7.32 -12.02 -6.18
CA ILE A 121 7.96 -11.34 -7.31
C ILE A 121 6.98 -10.39 -8.00
N PHE A 122 5.78 -10.91 -8.32
CA PHE A 122 4.77 -10.13 -9.02
C PHE A 122 4.41 -8.86 -8.25
N ARG A 123 4.04 -8.99 -6.98
CA ARG A 123 3.59 -7.87 -6.14
C ARG A 123 4.69 -6.87 -5.86
N SER A 124 5.92 -7.33 -5.61
CA SER A 124 7.04 -6.41 -5.38
C SER A 124 7.33 -5.54 -6.60
N THR A 125 7.27 -6.12 -7.80
CA THR A 125 7.51 -5.39 -9.05
C THR A 125 6.34 -4.45 -9.37
N ASP A 126 5.11 -4.94 -9.27
CA ASP A 126 3.89 -4.19 -9.53
C ASP A 126 3.77 -2.95 -8.61
N THR A 127 3.98 -3.16 -7.31
CA THR A 127 3.90 -2.09 -6.31
C THR A 127 5.01 -1.06 -6.49
N ALA A 128 6.25 -1.50 -6.70
CA ALA A 128 7.37 -0.59 -6.93
C ALA A 128 7.15 0.27 -8.18
N GLU A 129 6.72 -0.33 -9.28
CA GLU A 129 6.53 0.36 -10.53
C GLU A 129 5.38 1.38 -10.45
N ILE A 130 4.24 1.01 -9.85
CA ILE A 130 3.06 1.90 -9.76
C ILE A 130 3.27 3.04 -8.76
N LEU A 131 3.92 2.79 -7.63
CA LEU A 131 3.94 3.71 -6.50
C LEU A 131 5.30 4.39 -6.29
N ARG A 132 6.34 4.04 -7.06
CA ARG A 132 7.68 4.63 -6.90
C ARG A 132 8.35 4.92 -8.24
N ASP A 133 8.42 3.94 -9.15
CA ASP A 133 9.38 3.99 -10.26
C ASP A 133 8.82 4.61 -11.55
N ALA A 134 7.53 4.42 -11.85
CA ALA A 134 6.96 4.98 -13.07
C ALA A 134 6.95 6.52 -13.06
N PRO A 135 7.10 7.21 -14.20
CA PRO A 135 7.14 8.68 -14.26
C PRO A 135 5.93 9.38 -13.63
N LEU A 136 4.76 8.74 -13.65
CA LEU A 136 3.51 9.27 -13.10
C LEU A 136 3.27 8.87 -11.64
N SER A 137 4.12 8.03 -11.02
CA SER A 137 3.96 7.55 -9.64
C SER A 137 3.88 8.70 -8.64
N LYS A 138 4.74 9.72 -8.80
CA LYS A 138 4.74 10.89 -7.93
C LYS A 138 3.42 11.66 -7.99
N GLU A 139 2.88 11.86 -9.19
CA GLU A 139 1.60 12.55 -9.37
C GLU A 139 0.45 11.71 -8.81
N LEU A 140 0.47 10.38 -9.03
CA LEU A 140 -0.49 9.44 -8.43
C LEU A 140 -0.48 9.54 -6.91
N LEU A 141 0.68 9.49 -6.27
CA LEU A 141 0.81 9.62 -4.82
C LEU A 141 0.34 10.99 -4.33
N LYS A 142 0.65 12.06 -5.07
CA LYS A 142 0.25 13.42 -4.72
C LYS A 142 -1.27 13.59 -4.69
N VAL A 143 -2.00 13.10 -5.71
CA VAL A 143 -3.46 13.25 -5.77
C VAL A 143 -4.21 12.15 -5.01
N GLY A 144 -3.65 10.94 -4.96
CA GLY A 144 -4.29 9.77 -4.35
C GLY A 144 -4.01 9.61 -2.86
N PHE A 145 -2.82 10.00 -2.40
CA PHE A 145 -2.35 9.76 -1.02
C PHE A 145 -1.85 11.03 -0.31
N GLY A 146 -1.82 12.17 -1.03
CA GLY A 146 -1.38 13.46 -0.52
C GLY A 146 -2.09 13.93 0.76
N PRO A 147 -3.41 13.70 0.95
CA PRO A 147 -4.06 14.04 2.22
C PRO A 147 -3.50 13.27 3.43
N ALA A 148 -3.15 11.97 3.29
CA ALA A 148 -2.46 11.22 4.33
C ALA A 148 -1.04 11.76 4.58
N VAL A 149 -0.32 12.15 3.53
CA VAL A 149 0.99 12.82 3.67
C VAL A 149 0.86 14.15 4.43
N ALA A 150 -0.16 14.94 4.12
CA ALA A 150 -0.44 16.20 4.81
C ALA A 150 -0.72 15.97 6.30
N MET A 151 -1.45 14.92 6.65
CA MET A 151 -1.69 14.51 8.03
C MET A 151 -0.38 14.15 8.75
N VAL A 152 0.49 13.32 8.14
CA VAL A 152 1.79 12.96 8.71
C VAL A 152 2.65 14.21 8.93
N ARG A 153 2.79 15.06 7.92
CA ARG A 153 3.53 16.34 8.01
C ARG A 153 2.99 17.22 9.15
N LYS A 154 1.66 17.39 9.21
CA LYS A 154 1.01 18.19 10.24
C LYS A 154 1.33 17.67 11.64
N ASN A 155 1.24 16.37 11.87
CA ASN A 155 1.54 15.78 13.19
C ASN A 155 2.99 16.05 13.61
N ILE A 156 3.94 15.90 12.68
CA ILE A 156 5.36 16.15 12.95
C ILE A 156 5.60 17.62 13.30
N VAL A 157 5.07 18.55 12.50
CA VAL A 157 5.22 19.99 12.72
C VAL A 157 4.61 20.41 14.06
N GLN A 158 3.38 19.97 14.35
CA GLN A 158 2.70 20.28 15.61
C GLN A 158 3.44 19.70 16.83
N ALA A 159 4.04 18.51 16.68
CA ALA A 159 4.87 17.92 17.72
C ALA A 159 6.15 18.74 17.96
N LYS A 160 6.83 19.20 16.89
CA LYS A 160 8.02 20.06 16.98
C LYS A 160 7.69 21.41 17.63
N GLU A 161 6.57 22.01 17.28
CA GLU A 161 6.10 23.28 17.84
C GLU A 161 5.55 23.13 19.27
N ARG A 162 5.45 21.89 19.78
CA ARG A 162 4.90 21.57 21.10
C ARG A 162 3.50 22.16 21.29
N VAL A 163 2.67 22.10 20.24
CA VAL A 163 1.30 22.60 20.27
C VAL A 163 0.53 21.96 21.43
N LYS A 164 -0.13 22.78 22.25
CA LYS A 164 -0.88 22.30 23.40
C LYS A 164 -1.96 21.30 22.97
N GLY A 165 -1.96 20.12 23.58
CA GLY A 165 -2.91 19.05 23.26
C GLY A 165 -2.49 18.15 22.09
N GLN A 166 -1.32 18.37 21.48
CA GLN A 166 -0.77 17.46 20.49
C GLN A 166 -0.47 16.09 21.11
N ALA A 167 -0.84 15.03 20.40
CA ALA A 167 -0.57 13.67 20.84
C ALA A 167 0.94 13.37 20.77
N VAL A 168 1.48 12.81 21.86
CA VAL A 168 2.87 12.30 21.91
C VAL A 168 3.02 11.05 21.03
N PHE A 169 1.93 10.30 20.87
CA PHE A 169 1.87 9.09 20.06
C PHE A 169 0.56 9.07 19.27
N SER A 170 0.66 8.87 17.96
CA SER A 170 -0.50 8.71 17.08
C SER A 170 -0.42 7.32 16.43
N LEU A 171 -1.49 6.54 16.57
CA LEU A 171 -1.60 5.21 15.96
C LEU A 171 -2.63 5.25 14.84
N TYR A 172 -2.21 4.85 13.65
CA TYR A 172 -3.08 4.68 12.49
C TYR A 172 -3.14 3.21 12.14
N SER A 173 -4.32 2.60 12.26
CA SER A 173 -4.56 1.25 11.78
C SER A 173 -5.00 1.32 10.33
N GLY A 174 -4.13 0.89 9.42
CA GLY A 174 -4.39 0.91 7.98
C GLY A 174 -4.30 -0.48 7.34
N HIS A 175 -4.14 -0.48 6.02
CA HIS A 175 -4.02 -1.67 5.19
C HIS A 175 -2.61 -1.77 4.59
N ASP A 176 -2.31 -2.88 3.91
CA ASP A 176 -1.20 -2.92 2.95
C ASP A 176 -1.27 -1.75 1.95
N THR A 177 -2.47 -1.44 1.46
CA THR A 177 -2.80 -0.29 0.60
C THR A 177 -2.64 1.07 1.29
N THR A 178 -2.35 1.11 2.59
CA THR A 178 -1.86 2.30 3.32
C THR A 178 -0.34 2.35 3.35
N LEU A 179 0.30 1.22 3.68
CA LEU A 179 1.75 1.15 3.84
C LEU A 179 2.48 1.27 2.50
N MET A 180 2.01 0.62 1.44
CA MET A 180 2.62 0.65 0.11
C MET A 180 2.77 2.07 -0.46
N PRO A 181 1.72 2.92 -0.51
CA PRO A 181 1.90 4.30 -0.98
C PRO A 181 2.76 5.14 -0.04
N LEU A 182 2.75 4.90 1.28
CA LEU A 182 3.66 5.58 2.20
C LEU A 182 5.12 5.18 1.95
N LEU A 183 5.41 3.91 1.66
CA LEU A 183 6.74 3.44 1.24
C LEU A 183 7.16 4.08 -0.09
N GLY A 184 6.22 4.24 -1.03
CA GLY A 184 6.44 4.97 -2.28
C GLY A 184 6.79 6.45 -2.05
N VAL A 185 6.05 7.14 -1.18
CA VAL A 185 6.35 8.53 -0.75
C VAL A 185 7.74 8.63 -0.14
N LEU A 186 8.13 7.67 0.69
CA LEU A 186 9.45 7.61 1.32
C LEU A 186 10.58 7.22 0.36
N ASP A 187 10.26 6.86 -0.89
CA ASP A 187 11.21 6.29 -1.86
C ASP A 187 11.89 5.02 -1.31
N SER A 188 11.15 4.18 -0.59
CA SER A 188 11.67 2.95 0.04
C SER A 188 12.26 2.00 -1.01
N LEU A 189 13.43 1.43 -0.70
CA LEU A 189 14.04 0.35 -1.46
C LEU A 189 13.21 -0.94 -1.39
N ASP A 190 12.70 -1.25 -0.20
CA ASP A 190 11.82 -2.40 0.02
C ASP A 190 10.38 -2.03 -0.31
N MET A 191 9.93 -2.47 -1.48
CA MET A 191 8.55 -2.33 -1.98
C MET A 191 7.83 -3.68 -2.05
N ARG A 192 8.28 -4.68 -1.27
CA ARG A 192 7.55 -5.95 -1.16
C ARG A 192 6.19 -5.72 -0.51
N TRP A 193 5.20 -6.56 -0.90
CA TRP A 193 3.87 -6.51 -0.32
C TRP A 193 3.96 -6.61 1.22
N PRO A 194 3.37 -5.66 1.97
CA PRO A 194 3.45 -5.69 3.42
C PRO A 194 2.81 -6.94 4.01
N PRO A 195 3.55 -7.79 4.76
CA PRO A 195 2.94 -8.92 5.47
C PRO A 195 2.02 -8.45 6.60
N TYR A 196 1.20 -9.36 7.13
CA TYR A 196 0.39 -9.08 8.32
C TYR A 196 1.23 -8.52 9.47
N LEU A 197 0.64 -7.58 10.23
CA LEU A 197 1.28 -6.83 11.33
C LEU A 197 2.45 -5.94 10.90
N SER A 198 2.62 -5.70 9.59
CA SER A 198 3.57 -4.70 9.14
C SER A 198 3.26 -3.32 9.71
N ASN A 199 4.30 -2.56 9.97
CA ASN A 199 4.18 -1.21 10.54
C ASN A 199 5.31 -0.31 10.05
N ILE A 200 4.99 0.99 9.95
CA ILE A 200 5.96 2.06 9.75
C ILE A 200 5.91 2.96 10.99
N LEU A 201 7.04 3.15 11.63
CA LEU A 201 7.23 4.10 12.73
C LEU A 201 7.95 5.33 12.17
N ILE A 202 7.42 6.52 12.45
CA ILE A 202 8.07 7.79 12.15
C ILE A 202 8.29 8.50 13.48
N GLU A 203 9.54 8.63 13.89
CA GLU A 203 9.94 9.17 15.18
C GLU A 203 10.53 10.57 15.00
N LEU A 204 10.09 11.54 15.81
CA LEU A 204 10.70 12.86 15.92
C LEU A 204 11.65 12.89 17.11
N TRP A 205 12.91 13.20 16.84
CA TRP A 205 13.99 13.30 17.83
C TRP A 205 14.47 14.74 17.94
N GLU A 206 14.86 15.16 19.15
CA GLU A 206 15.49 16.45 19.40
C GLU A 206 16.77 16.23 20.21
N THR A 207 17.88 16.81 19.77
CA THR A 207 19.16 16.77 20.48
C THR A 207 19.18 17.79 21.63
N PRO A 208 20.12 17.68 22.57
CA PRO A 208 20.34 18.73 23.57
C PRO A 208 20.67 20.11 22.95
N SER A 209 21.24 20.14 21.74
CA SER A 209 21.50 21.35 20.94
C SER A 209 20.25 21.89 20.22
N SER A 210 19.06 21.32 20.48
CA SER A 210 17.78 21.69 19.84
C SER A 210 17.68 21.42 18.34
N GLU A 211 18.57 20.58 17.80
CA GLU A 211 18.48 20.09 16.42
C GLU A 211 17.45 18.95 16.36
N SER A 212 16.67 18.90 15.28
CA SER A 212 15.59 17.93 15.16
C SER A 212 15.80 16.98 13.99
N TYR A 213 15.49 15.71 14.23
CA TYR A 213 15.71 14.62 13.30
C TYR A 213 14.49 13.71 13.22
N ILE A 214 14.31 13.09 12.05
CA ILE A 214 13.32 12.07 11.80
C ILE A 214 14.02 10.73 11.64
N ARG A 215 13.48 9.72 12.33
CA ARG A 215 13.81 8.32 12.07
C ARG A 215 12.61 7.61 11.48
N VAL A 216 12.82 6.77 10.47
CA VAL A 216 11.77 5.95 9.88
C VAL A 216 12.14 4.48 9.93
N ILE A 217 11.28 3.67 10.54
CA ILE A 217 11.47 2.22 10.73
C ILE A 217 10.31 1.49 10.04
N TYR A 218 10.61 0.58 9.13
CA TYR A 218 9.65 -0.35 8.54
C TYR A 218 9.98 -1.77 9.02
N ASN A 219 9.05 -2.42 9.72
CA ASN A 219 9.22 -3.78 10.22
C ASN A 219 10.56 -4.01 10.96
N SER A 220 10.81 -3.15 11.95
CA SER A 220 12.01 -3.16 12.81
C SER A 220 13.34 -2.90 12.08
N ARG A 221 13.30 -2.37 10.86
CA ARG A 221 14.49 -1.98 10.08
C ARG A 221 14.39 -0.53 9.66
N ILE A 222 15.51 0.20 9.69
CA ILE A 222 15.57 1.56 9.14
C ILE A 222 15.21 1.49 7.65
N VAL A 223 14.33 2.37 7.21
CA VAL A 223 13.97 2.48 5.79
C VAL A 223 15.18 2.97 5.00
N THR A 224 15.57 2.22 3.97
CA THR A 224 16.59 2.63 3.00
C THR A 224 15.89 3.22 1.80
N THR A 225 16.35 4.37 1.30
CA THR A 225 15.77 5.05 0.14
C THR A 225 16.49 4.67 -1.15
N THR A 226 15.81 4.61 -2.30
CA THR A 226 16.47 4.25 -3.56
C THR A 226 17.40 5.36 -4.07
N THR A 227 17.03 6.63 -3.87
CA THR A 227 17.77 7.79 -4.37
C THR A 227 18.76 8.39 -3.38
N ASN A 228 18.89 7.81 -2.18
CA ASN A 228 19.71 8.33 -1.08
C ASN A 228 19.39 9.81 -0.73
N TRP A 229 18.12 10.21 -0.84
CA TRP A 229 17.72 11.59 -0.58
C TRP A 229 17.84 11.98 0.89
N CYS A 230 17.85 11.00 1.81
CA CYS A 230 18.18 11.19 3.22
C CYS A 230 18.62 9.88 3.88
N ASP A 231 19.42 9.96 4.94
CA ASP A 231 19.61 8.85 5.88
C ASP A 231 18.45 8.85 6.89
N LEU A 232 17.50 7.94 6.73
CA LEU A 232 16.31 7.84 7.60
C LEU A 232 16.59 7.24 8.99
N SER A 233 17.85 7.02 9.37
CA SER A 233 18.23 6.76 10.77
C SER A 233 18.28 8.05 11.62
N TRP A 234 18.65 9.16 10.99
CA TRP A 234 18.81 10.50 11.56
C TRP A 234 18.62 11.57 10.47
N CYS A 235 17.46 11.59 9.83
CA CYS A 235 17.20 12.53 8.74
C CYS A 235 16.93 13.92 9.31
N PRO A 236 17.62 15.00 8.91
CA PRO A 236 17.29 16.34 9.40
C PRO A 236 15.82 16.67 9.18
N LEU A 237 15.15 17.21 10.19
CA LEU A 237 13.70 17.45 10.17
C LEU A 237 13.28 18.24 8.92
N GLN A 238 13.97 19.32 8.60
CA GLN A 238 13.61 20.15 7.44
C GLN A 238 13.74 19.38 6.12
N THR A 239 14.82 18.62 5.94
CA THR A 239 14.99 17.74 4.77
C THR A 239 13.83 16.76 4.60
N PHE A 240 13.35 16.17 5.70
CA PHE A 240 12.21 15.26 5.68
C PHE A 240 10.90 15.99 5.33
N ILE A 241 10.65 17.17 5.91
CA ILE A 241 9.47 17.99 5.63
C ILE A 241 9.46 18.44 4.16
N ASP A 242 10.58 18.95 3.65
CA ASP A 242 10.73 19.36 2.25
C ASP A 242 10.47 18.19 1.27
N HIS A 243 10.83 16.98 1.68
CA HIS A 243 10.51 15.78 0.92
C HIS A 243 9.01 15.47 0.89
N LEU A 244 8.33 15.50 2.04
CA LEU A 244 6.88 15.31 2.11
C LEU A 244 6.11 16.38 1.33
N GLU A 245 6.60 17.63 1.31
CA GLU A 245 5.98 18.74 0.60
C GLU A 245 5.84 18.51 -0.91
N LYS A 246 6.72 17.70 -1.50
CA LYS A 246 6.64 17.30 -2.93
C LYS A 246 5.38 16.50 -3.26
N PHE A 247 4.72 15.90 -2.27
CA PHE A 247 3.54 15.04 -2.40
C PHE A 247 2.28 15.68 -1.84
N LEU A 248 2.34 16.93 -1.37
CA LEU A 248 1.15 17.61 -0.89
C LEU A 248 0.26 17.99 -2.08
N PRO A 249 -1.07 17.80 -1.94
CA PRO A 249 -1.97 17.95 -3.07
C PRO A 249 -2.14 19.42 -3.56
N GLY A 250 -1.75 20.40 -2.74
CA GLY A 250 -1.88 21.84 -3.05
C GLY A 250 -3.30 22.38 -2.81
N GLU A 251 -3.50 23.69 -3.00
CA GLU A 251 -4.82 24.33 -2.85
C GLU A 251 -5.80 23.92 -3.96
N ASP A 252 -5.27 23.57 -5.14
CA ASP A 252 -6.01 23.10 -6.32
C ASP A 252 -6.29 21.59 -6.29
N TYR A 253 -6.21 20.96 -5.11
CA TYR A 253 -6.41 19.51 -4.94
C TYR A 253 -7.72 19.01 -5.56
N LEU A 254 -8.83 19.66 -5.21
CA LEU A 254 -10.16 19.24 -5.64
C LEU A 254 -10.33 19.36 -7.16
N GLU A 255 -9.70 20.36 -7.77
CA GLU A 255 -9.69 20.53 -9.22
C GLU A 255 -8.87 19.42 -9.89
N LYS A 256 -7.63 19.20 -9.43
CA LYS A 256 -6.77 18.12 -9.92
C LYS A 256 -7.40 16.75 -9.77
N CYS A 257 -8.15 16.51 -8.69
CA CYS A 257 -8.79 15.23 -8.46
C CYS A 257 -9.93 14.92 -9.43
N GLN A 258 -10.65 15.93 -9.91
CA GLN A 258 -11.72 15.72 -10.91
C GLN A 258 -11.19 15.22 -12.26
N GLY A 259 -9.91 15.47 -12.57
CA GLY A 259 -9.29 15.11 -13.84
C GLY A 259 -9.81 15.92 -15.03
N GLU A 260 -9.27 15.67 -16.22
CA GLU A 260 -9.87 16.20 -17.46
C GLU A 260 -11.24 15.53 -17.66
N ARG A 261 -12.31 16.33 -17.69
CA ARG A 261 -13.66 15.83 -18.00
C ARG A 261 -13.68 15.38 -19.46
N GLU A 262 -13.57 14.08 -19.71
CA GLU A 262 -14.04 13.53 -20.98
C GLU A 262 -15.54 13.84 -21.10
N GLY A 263 -15.94 14.42 -22.22
CA GLY A 263 -17.30 14.89 -22.48
C GLY A 263 -18.37 13.84 -22.20
N THR A 264 -19.48 14.30 -21.67
CA THR A 264 -20.72 13.56 -21.37
C THR A 264 -21.06 12.49 -22.41
N THR A 265 -21.10 11.22 -22.00
CA THR A 265 -22.27 10.31 -22.02
C THR A 265 -21.81 8.89 -21.65
N GLY A 266 -22.31 8.36 -20.53
CA GLY A 266 -22.10 6.96 -20.18
C GLY A 266 -21.75 6.80 -18.71
N ARG A 267 -22.61 6.10 -17.98
CA ARG A 267 -22.40 5.65 -16.61
C ARG A 267 -21.14 4.77 -16.58
N ALA A 268 -20.01 5.31 -16.14
CA ALA A 268 -18.77 4.55 -15.99
C ALA A 268 -18.94 3.57 -14.82
N SER A 269 -19.15 2.30 -15.13
CA SER A 269 -18.89 1.19 -14.21
C SER A 269 -17.40 1.20 -13.85
N ALA A 270 -17.11 1.07 -12.56
CA ALA A 270 -15.75 0.98 -12.03
C ALA A 270 -14.90 -0.02 -12.84
N PRO A 271 -13.74 0.37 -13.41
CA PRO A 271 -12.84 -0.58 -14.04
C PRO A 271 -11.90 -1.13 -12.97
N TYR A 272 -12.42 -2.01 -12.11
CA TYR A 272 -11.58 -3.01 -11.44
C TYR A 272 -12.17 -4.43 -11.49
N GLU A 273 -13.31 -4.60 -12.14
CA GLU A 273 -13.79 -5.90 -12.57
C GLU A 273 -13.81 -5.91 -14.09
N SER A 274 -13.30 -6.97 -14.71
CA SER A 274 -13.35 -7.26 -16.15
C SER A 274 -12.33 -6.60 -17.10
N ASN A 275 -11.02 -6.76 -16.85
CA ASN A 275 -10.04 -6.84 -17.95
C ASN A 275 -8.99 -7.92 -17.69
N VAL A 276 -9.47 -9.14 -17.52
CA VAL A 276 -8.79 -10.36 -17.95
C VAL A 276 -9.85 -11.14 -18.74
N ARG A 277 -9.83 -11.00 -20.07
CA ARG A 277 -10.39 -11.98 -20.98
C ARG A 277 -9.23 -12.73 -21.61
#